data_AF-A0A535K4Y6-F1
#
_entry.id   AF-A0A535K4Y6-F1
#
_cell.length_a   1.000
_cell.length_b   1.000
_cell.length_c   1.000
_cell.angle_alpha   90.00
_cell.angle_beta   90.00
_cell.angle_gamma   90.00
#
_symmetry.space_group_name_H-M   'P 1'
#
loop_
_entity.id
_entity.type
_entity.pdbx_description
1 polymer ?
#
loop_
_entity_poly.entity_id
_entity_poly.type
_entity_poly.pdbx_seq_one_letter_code
_entity_poly.pdbx_strand_id
1 'polypeptide(L)'
;REPVHAGAFAIAAWLPGSITLSAYQNYVLGAPKLGRLEIHFFATRASALQALLRGDIDVAPWPVLEADLAKTLDRFADGTRLLAQYVPTEAGAML
;
A
#
# COMPACT_ATOMS: atom_id res chain seq x y z
N ARG A 1 -14.43 -21.50 0.50
CA ARG A 1 -13.06 -22.05 0.66
C ARG A 1 -12.13 -20.87 0.76
N GLU A 2 -11.23 -20.86 1.74
CA GLU A 2 -10.19 -19.83 1.83
C GLU A 2 -9.16 -20.02 0.70
N PRO A 3 -8.62 -18.94 0.12
CA PRO A 3 -7.64 -19.05 -0.95
C PRO A 3 -6.31 -19.58 -0.41
N VAL A 4 -5.78 -20.61 -1.09
CA VAL A 4 -4.42 -21.10 -0.85
C VAL A 4 -3.45 -20.10 -1.50
N HIS A 5 -2.45 -19.65 -0.75
CA HIS A 5 -1.47 -18.68 -1.22
C HIS A 5 -0.02 -19.15 -0.96
N ALA A 6 0.90 -18.66 -1.77
CA ALA A 6 2.35 -18.78 -1.56
C ALA A 6 3.00 -17.41 -1.28
N GLY A 7 2.19 -16.36 -1.13
CA GLY A 7 2.65 -15.00 -0.90
C GLY A 7 2.99 -14.68 0.56
N ALA A 8 3.57 -13.50 0.75
CA ALA A 8 3.99 -12.96 2.04
C ALA A 8 2.85 -12.74 3.06
N PHE A 9 1.60 -12.64 2.60
CA PHE A 9 0.44 -12.38 3.47
C PHE A 9 -0.71 -13.34 3.17
N ALA A 10 -1.44 -13.70 4.21
CA ALA A 10 -2.62 -14.56 4.20
C ALA A 10 -3.88 -13.75 4.46
N ILE A 11 -5.04 -14.18 3.95
CA ILE A 11 -6.32 -13.55 4.32
C ILE A 11 -6.66 -13.95 5.76
N ALA A 12 -6.79 -12.95 6.64
CA ALA A 12 -7.22 -13.13 8.02
C ALA A 12 -8.72 -12.85 8.21
N ALA A 13 -9.26 -11.87 7.47
CA ALA A 13 -10.69 -11.56 7.47
C ALA A 13 -11.09 -10.91 6.14
N TRP A 14 -12.33 -11.17 5.72
CA TRP A 14 -12.97 -10.52 4.60
C TRP A 14 -14.30 -9.92 5.05
N LEU A 15 -14.43 -8.60 4.95
CA LEU A 15 -15.64 -7.87 5.29
C LEU A 15 -16.13 -7.11 4.07
N PRO A 16 -17.43 -6.75 3.99
CA PRO A 16 -17.89 -5.82 2.97
C PRO A 16 -17.05 -4.53 3.02
N GLY A 17 -16.37 -4.22 1.90
CA GLY A 17 -15.54 -3.02 1.78
C GLY A 17 -14.11 -3.14 2.28
N SER A 18 -13.67 -4.25 2.89
CA SER A 18 -12.27 -4.40 3.29
C SER A 18 -11.78 -5.86 3.40
N ILE A 19 -10.47 -6.03 3.25
CA ILE A 19 -9.77 -7.29 3.51
C ILE A 19 -8.65 -7.02 4.50
N THR A 20 -8.57 -7.83 5.55
CA THR A 20 -7.43 -7.86 6.46
C THR A 20 -6.52 -9.02 6.07
N LEU A 21 -5.23 -8.71 5.88
CA LEU A 21 -4.19 -9.70 5.62
C LEU A 21 -3.21 -9.78 6.79
N SER A 22 -2.84 -10.98 7.20
CA SER A 22 -1.81 -11.21 8.22
C SER A 22 -0.49 -11.68 7.59
N ALA A 23 0.62 -11.25 8.17
CA ALA A 23 1.95 -11.67 7.70
C ALA A 23 2.14 -13.19 7.84
N TYR A 24 2.61 -13.82 6.77
CA TYR A 24 3.01 -15.23 6.77
C TYR A 24 4.48 -15.33 7.15
N GLN A 25 4.75 -15.73 8.40
CA GLN A 25 6.10 -15.74 8.96
C GLN A 25 7.06 -16.71 8.27
N ASN A 26 6.52 -17.74 7.61
CA ASN A 26 7.30 -18.74 6.88
C ASN A 26 7.38 -18.44 5.38
N TYR A 27 7.24 -17.17 4.98
CA TYR A 27 7.39 -16.77 3.59
C TYR A 27 8.81 -17.06 3.09
N VAL A 28 8.92 -17.64 1.89
CA VAL A 28 10.17 -18.21 1.36
C VAL A 28 11.30 -17.19 1.19
N LEU A 29 10.95 -15.92 0.99
CA LEU A 29 11.94 -14.82 0.87
C LEU A 29 12.21 -14.11 2.21
N GLY A 30 11.80 -14.71 3.33
CA GLY A 30 11.93 -14.16 4.68
C GLY A 30 10.63 -13.53 5.20
N ALA A 31 10.54 -13.42 6.52
CA ALA A 31 9.36 -12.89 7.19
C ALA A 31 9.10 -11.42 6.80
N PRO A 32 7.85 -11.06 6.47
CA PRO A 32 7.50 -9.66 6.20
C PRO A 32 7.76 -8.78 7.42
N LYS A 33 8.27 -7.57 7.19
CA LYS A 33 8.49 -6.57 8.26
C LYS A 33 7.18 -5.95 8.77
N LEU A 34 6.13 -5.93 7.94
CA LEU A 34 4.80 -5.48 8.32
C LEU A 34 4.02 -6.68 8.86
N GLY A 35 3.36 -6.52 10.02
CA GLY A 35 2.57 -7.60 10.63
C GLY A 35 1.19 -7.80 10.00
N ARG A 36 0.60 -6.73 9.45
CA ARG A 36 -0.77 -6.71 8.93
C ARG A 36 -0.89 -5.70 7.80
N LEU A 37 -1.73 -6.02 6.82
CA LEU A 37 -2.21 -5.09 5.80
C LEU A 37 -3.72 -5.01 5.88
N GLU A 38 -4.26 -3.80 5.75
CA GLU A 38 -5.69 -3.57 5.55
C GLU A 38 -5.90 -2.99 4.15
N ILE A 39 -6.69 -3.69 3.34
CA ILE A 39 -7.07 -3.25 2.00
C ILE A 39 -8.50 -2.74 2.08
N HIS A 40 -8.68 -1.45 1.85
CA HIS A 40 -9.99 -0.79 1.85
C HIS A 40 -10.47 -0.53 0.43
N PHE A 41 -11.71 -0.90 0.12
CA PHE A 41 -12.33 -0.70 -1.18
C PHE A 41 -13.27 0.50 -1.14
N PHE A 42 -12.99 1.48 -1.99
CA PHE A 42 -13.79 2.70 -2.10
C PHE A 42 -14.57 2.69 -3.41
N ALA A 43 -15.87 2.99 -3.34
CA ALA A 43 -16.73 3.07 -4.53
C ALA A 43 -16.39 4.26 -5.44
N THR A 44 -15.74 5.29 -4.89
CA THR A 44 -15.36 6.48 -5.65
C THR A 44 -13.93 6.91 -5.36
N ARG A 45 -13.31 7.55 -6.35
CA ARG A 45 -12.02 8.22 -6.20
C ARG A 45 -12.04 9.24 -5.07
N ALA A 46 -13.08 10.07 -5.00
CA ALA A 46 -13.21 11.12 -4.00
C ALA A 46 -13.20 10.56 -2.58
N SER A 47 -13.90 9.44 -2.32
CA SER A 47 -13.87 8.79 -1.01
C SER A 47 -12.49 8.25 -0.65
N ALA A 48 -11.76 7.66 -1.60
CA ALA A 48 -10.40 7.19 -1.35
C ALA A 48 -9.43 8.36 -1.05
N LEU A 49 -9.57 9.47 -1.78
CA LEU A 49 -8.76 10.67 -1.55
C LEU A 49 -9.05 11.27 -0.16
N GLN A 50 -10.32 11.34 0.24
CA GLN A 50 -10.68 11.85 1.57
C GLN A 50 -10.15 10.94 2.69
N ALA A 51 -10.23 9.62 2.52
CA ALA A 51 -9.66 8.66 3.48
C ALA A 51 -8.14 8.85 3.61
N LEU A 52 -7.43 9.02 2.49
CA LEU A 52 -5.99 9.29 2.49
C LEU A 52 -5.66 10.60 3.21
N LEU A 53 -6.38 11.68 2.90
CA LEU A 53 -6.15 13.00 3.50
C LEU A 53 -6.44 13.03 5.01
N ARG A 54 -7.31 12.15 5.50
CA ARG A 54 -7.62 12.00 6.93
C ARG A 54 -6.66 11.06 7.66
N GLY A 55 -5.83 10.31 6.93
CA GLY A 55 -4.98 9.27 7.50
C GLY A 55 -5.73 7.97 7.83
N ASP A 56 -6.93 7.77 7.28
CA ASP A 56 -7.68 6.51 7.42
C ASP A 56 -7.04 5.38 6.60
N ILE A 57 -6.28 5.75 5.55
CA ILE A 57 -5.42 4.85 4.78
C ILE A 57 -4.04 5.49 4.60
N ASP A 58 -3.00 4.67 4.62
CA ASP A 58 -1.62 5.15 4.48
C ASP A 58 -1.16 5.26 3.02
N VAL A 59 -1.77 4.48 2.13
CA VAL A 59 -1.36 4.33 0.73
C VAL A 59 -2.57 4.31 -0.19
N ALA A 60 -2.48 5.02 -1.31
CA ALA A 60 -3.48 4.98 -2.38
C ALA A 60 -2.79 4.82 -3.76
N PRO A 61 -3.43 4.11 -4.72
CA PRO A 61 -2.89 3.99 -6.06
C PRO A 61 -2.96 5.34 -6.80
N TRP A 62 -2.04 5.56 -7.74
CA TRP A 62 -1.89 6.82 -8.48
C TRP A 62 -3.19 7.43 -9.08
N PRO A 63 -4.20 6.66 -9.54
CA PRO A 63 -5.44 7.25 -10.05
C PRO A 63 -6.22 8.02 -8.97
N VAL A 64 -6.05 7.65 -7.70
CA VAL A 64 -6.65 8.40 -6.57
C VAL A 64 -6.11 9.81 -6.49
N LEU A 65 -4.84 10.01 -6.86
CA LEU A 65 -4.19 11.31 -6.80
C LEU A 65 -4.31 12.12 -8.11
N GLU A 66 -4.91 11.56 -9.17
CA GLU A 66 -4.82 12.13 -10.53
C GLU A 66 -3.36 12.41 -10.94
N ALA A 67 -2.43 11.65 -10.36
CA ALA A 67 -1.03 11.79 -10.65
C ALA A 67 -0.79 11.23 -12.05
N ASP A 68 -0.56 12.10 -13.03
CA ASP A 68 -0.19 11.68 -14.37
C ASP A 68 1.15 10.92 -14.28
N LEU A 69 1.07 9.60 -14.41
CA LEU A 69 2.22 8.72 -14.28
C LEU A 69 3.22 9.02 -15.40
N ALA A 70 2.77 9.31 -16.62
CA ALA A 70 3.64 9.64 -17.74
C ALA A 70 4.40 10.94 -17.45
N LYS A 71 3.71 12.03 -17.07
CA LYS A 71 4.39 13.28 -16.67
C LYS A 71 5.28 13.10 -15.44
N THR A 72 4.90 12.22 -14.52
CA THR A 72 5.73 11.92 -13.34
C THR A 72 7.01 11.21 -13.76
N LEU A 73 6.92 10.23 -14.65
CA LEU A 73 8.08 9.52 -15.20
C LEU A 73 8.93 10.40 -16.12
N ASP A 74 8.33 11.30 -16.92
CA ASP A 74 9.02 12.26 -17.78
C ASP A 74 9.92 13.20 -16.96
N ARG A 75 9.50 13.60 -15.74
CA ARG A 75 10.34 14.36 -14.80
C ARG A 75 11.62 13.61 -14.37
N PHE A 76 11.67 12.30 -14.56
CA PHE A 76 12.82 11.45 -14.24
C PHE A 76 13.56 10.93 -15.47
N ALA A 77 13.09 11.23 -16.69
CA ALA A 77 13.72 10.75 -17.93
C ALA A 77 15.16 11.27 -18.11
N ASP A 78 15.47 12.44 -17.55
CA ASP A 78 16.78 13.10 -17.67
C ASP A 78 17.76 12.76 -16.52
N GLY A 79 17.33 11.98 -15.51
CA GLY A 79 18.11 11.69 -14.30
C GLY A 79 18.26 10.20 -14.06
N THR A 80 19.50 9.71 -13.93
CA THR A 80 19.84 8.29 -13.68
C THR A 80 19.42 7.74 -12.30
N ARG A 81 18.57 8.44 -11.55
CA ARG A 81 18.05 8.00 -10.25
C ARG A 81 16.55 8.25 -10.15
N LEU A 82 15.78 7.18 -10.33
CA LEU A 82 14.40 7.11 -9.86
C LEU A 82 14.42 7.14 -8.33
N LEU A 83 14.18 8.31 -7.74
CA LEU A 83 13.71 8.39 -6.35
C LEU A 83 12.22 8.04 -6.36
N ALA A 84 11.90 6.77 -6.60
CA ALA A 84 10.66 6.24 -6.06
C ALA A 84 10.81 6.45 -4.55
N GLN A 85 10.04 7.38 -3.99
CA GLN A 85 9.98 7.59 -2.56
C GLN A 85 9.33 6.36 -1.91
N TYR A 86 10.06 5.24 -1.86
CA TYR A 86 9.99 4.39 -0.70
C TYR A 86 10.71 5.18 0.39
N VAL A 87 9.99 6.10 1.03
CA VAL A 87 10.42 6.59 2.33
C VAL A 87 10.33 5.35 3.22
N PRO A 88 11.44 4.84 3.78
CA PRO A 88 11.30 4.06 4.99
C PRO A 88 10.67 5.04 5.97
N THR A 89 9.38 4.90 6.26
CA THR A 89 8.80 5.60 7.40
C THR A 89 9.56 5.05 8.60
N GLU A 90 10.64 5.72 8.99
CA GLU A 90 11.22 5.55 10.30
C GLU A 90 10.10 5.93 11.25
N ALA A 91 9.48 4.90 11.81
CA ALA A 91 8.54 5.06 12.90
C ALA A 91 9.25 5.88 13.98
N GLY A 92 8.73 7.07 14.24
CA GLY A 92 8.94 7.85 15.46
C GLY A 92 10.38 7.99 15.93
N ALA A 93 11.09 9.02 15.46
CA ALA A 93 11.99 9.72 16.37
C ALA A 93 11.12 10.62 17.25
N MET A 94 11.04 10.23 18.52
CA MET A 94 10.48 11.01 19.62
C MET A 94 10.91 12.48 19.55
N LEU A 95 9.95 13.38 19.77
CA LEU A 95 9.91 14.37 20.85
C LEU A 95 8.61 15.18 20.76
#